data_AF-A0A363NSW9-F1
#
_entry.id   AF-A0A363NSW9-F1
#
_cell.length_a   1.000
_cell.length_b   1.000
_cell.length_c   1.000
_cell.angle_alpha   90.00
_cell.angle_beta   90.00
_cell.angle_gamma   90.00
#
_symmetry.space_group_name_H-M   'P 1'
#
loop_
_entity.id
_entity.type
_entity.pdbx_description
1 polymer ?
#
loop_
_entity_poly.entity_id
_entity_poly.type
_entity_poly.pdbx_seq_one_letter_code
_entity_poly.pdbx_strand_id
1 'polypeptide(L)'
;MALGKYYFKYHECGAIGELPDKDDTLTLLDDNKYRSSFWGNGEYRIEYGIFRTLLVLSYSGGTASYELEIKKVGNKITIVLDGACNFFYEKIE
;
A
#
# COMPACT_ATOMS: atom_id res chain seq x y z
N MET A 1 -15.43 -9.99 0.01
CA MET A 1 -14.29 -10.90 0.29
C MET A 1 -12.99 -10.08 0.24
N ALA A 2 -12.00 -10.41 1.07
CA ALA A 2 -10.70 -9.76 1.00
C ALA A 2 -9.82 -10.47 -0.05
N LEU A 3 -9.22 -9.73 -0.98
CA LEU A 3 -8.26 -10.25 -1.95
C LEU A 3 -6.84 -10.35 -1.37
N GLY A 4 -6.53 -9.49 -0.42
CA GLY A 4 -5.27 -9.55 0.29
C GLY A 4 -5.22 -8.55 1.45
N LYS A 5 -4.60 -8.98 2.53
CA LYS A 5 -4.35 -8.14 3.69
C LYS A 5 -2.85 -7.92 3.82
N TYR A 6 -2.45 -6.68 4.04
CA TYR A 6 -1.06 -6.28 4.11
C TYR A 6 -0.81 -5.47 5.39
N TYR A 7 0.30 -5.76 6.05
CA TYR A 7 0.68 -5.13 7.30
C TYR A 7 1.85 -4.18 7.11
N PHE A 8 1.75 -2.97 7.66
CA PHE A 8 2.81 -1.98 7.56
C PHE A 8 4.04 -2.41 8.36
N LYS A 9 5.18 -2.52 7.68
CA LYS A 9 6.47 -2.75 8.31
C LYS A 9 7.27 -1.46 8.25
N TYR A 10 7.59 -0.95 9.44
CA TYR A 10 8.43 0.22 9.60
C TYR A 10 9.81 -0.17 10.16
N HIS A 11 10.82 0.62 9.78
CA HIS A 11 12.16 0.62 10.33
C HIS A 11 12.48 2.02 10.87
N GLU A 12 13.25 2.13 11.95
CA GLU A 12 13.69 3.44 12.46
C GLU A 12 14.56 4.14 11.41
N CYS A 13 13.97 5.09 10.70
CA CYS A 13 14.60 5.89 9.65
C CYS A 13 14.04 7.30 9.77
N GLY A 14 14.91 8.31 9.61
CA GLY A 14 14.54 9.73 9.66
C GLY A 14 13.78 10.17 8.42
N ALA A 15 12.67 9.50 8.13
CA ALA A 15 11.90 9.76 6.94
C ALA A 15 11.12 11.06 7.02
N ILE A 16 11.07 11.75 5.90
CA ILE A 16 10.36 12.98 5.67
C ILE A 16 9.22 12.65 4.69
N GLY A 17 8.04 12.30 5.22
CA GLY A 17 6.87 11.94 4.41
C GLY A 17 5.63 11.58 5.24
N GLU A 18 4.46 11.54 4.60
CA GLU A 18 3.20 11.06 5.18
C GLU A 18 3.28 9.53 5.36
N LEU A 19 3.61 9.09 6.57
CA LEU A 19 3.77 7.68 6.91
C LEU A 19 2.82 7.31 8.06
N PRO A 20 2.40 6.04 8.13
CA PRO A 20 1.70 5.56 9.31
C PRO A 20 2.61 5.68 10.54
N ASP A 21 2.22 6.51 11.51
CA ASP A 21 2.89 6.66 12.81
C ASP A 21 2.66 5.44 13.73
N LYS A 22 1.73 4.56 13.36
CA LYS A 22 1.30 3.37 14.11
C LYS A 22 1.15 2.17 13.19
N ASP A 23 1.05 0.98 13.78
CA ASP A 23 0.73 -0.26 13.08
C ASP A 23 -0.53 -0.08 12.21
N ASP A 24 -0.35 -0.06 10.89
CA ASP A 24 -1.42 0.06 9.91
C ASP A 24 -1.60 -1.23 9.13
N THR A 25 -2.85 -1.49 8.71
CA THR A 25 -3.18 -2.62 7.87
C THR A 25 -3.92 -2.12 6.64
N LEU A 26 -3.36 -2.39 5.47
CA LEU A 26 -4.03 -2.18 4.19
C LEU A 26 -4.74 -3.46 3.75
N THR A 27 -6.06 -3.40 3.64
CA THR A 27 -6.89 -4.52 3.16
C THR A 27 -7.44 -4.19 1.78
N LEU A 28 -7.14 -5.03 0.79
CA LEU A 28 -7.72 -4.96 -0.54
C LEU A 28 -8.93 -5.90 -0.61
N LEU A 29 -10.04 -5.40 -1.12
CA LEU A 29 -11.33 -6.10 -1.24
C LEU A 29 -11.60 -6.47 -2.71
N ASP A 30 -12.41 -7.51 -2.94
CA ASP A 30 -12.71 -8.00 -4.30
C ASP A 30 -13.52 -7.05 -5.18
N ASP A 31 -14.14 -6.03 -4.58
CA ASP A 31 -14.90 -5.00 -5.28
C ASP A 31 -14.04 -3.77 -5.67
N ASN A 32 -12.73 -3.96 -5.83
CA ASN A 32 -11.75 -2.89 -6.09
C ASN A 32 -11.76 -1.78 -5.02
N LYS A 33 -12.17 -2.10 -3.79
CA LYS A 33 -12.09 -1.18 -2.66
C LYS A 33 -10.96 -1.54 -1.72
N TYR A 34 -10.45 -0.54 -1.02
CA TYR A 34 -9.47 -0.75 0.03
C TYR A 34 -9.94 -0.17 1.34
N ARG A 35 -9.37 -0.70 2.42
CA ARG A 35 -9.52 -0.17 3.78
C ARG A 35 -8.16 -0.13 4.46
N SER A 36 -7.84 0.99 5.07
CA SER A 36 -6.66 1.20 5.90
C SER A 36 -6.99 2.17 7.02
N SER A 37 -6.33 2.04 8.15
CA SER A 37 -6.48 2.98 9.27
C SER A 37 -5.77 4.30 8.98
N PHE A 38 -4.70 4.27 8.17
CA PHE A 38 -3.95 5.46 7.74
C PHE A 38 -4.53 6.09 6.47
N TRP A 39 -4.66 5.32 5.38
CA TRP A 39 -5.16 5.83 4.09
C TRP A 39 -6.68 6.04 4.06
N GLY A 40 -7.39 5.58 5.09
CA GLY A 40 -8.84 5.58 5.14
C GLY A 40 -9.44 4.51 4.23
N ASN A 41 -10.58 4.83 3.60
CA ASN A 41 -11.30 3.88 2.74
C ASN A 41 -11.52 4.50 1.37
N GLY A 42 -11.42 3.68 0.33
CA GLY A 42 -11.53 4.15 -1.03
C GLY A 42 -11.57 3.04 -2.06
N GLU A 43 -11.32 3.42 -3.30
CA GLU A 43 -11.16 2.51 -4.43
C GLU A 43 -9.68 2.35 -4.75
N TYR A 44 -9.28 1.16 -5.18
CA TYR A 44 -7.93 0.95 -5.69
C TYR A 44 -7.98 0.42 -7.10
N ARG A 45 -6.91 0.67 -7.86
CA ARG A 45 -6.66 0.02 -9.13
C ARG A 45 -5.21 -0.43 -9.23
N ILE A 46 -4.98 -1.50 -9.98
CA ILE A 46 -3.63 -2.01 -10.25
C ILE A 46 -3.28 -1.64 -11.68
N GLU A 47 -2.19 -0.90 -11.85
CA GLU A 47 -1.65 -0.53 -13.15
C GLU A 47 -0.39 -1.34 -13.45
N TYR A 48 -0.40 -2.04 -14.57
CA TYR A 48 0.73 -2.84 -15.02
C TYR A 48 1.53 -2.04 -16.04
N GLY A 49 2.66 -1.47 -15.58
CA GLY A 49 3.65 -0.87 -16.46
C GLY A 49 4.64 -1.90 -17.00
N ILE A 50 5.42 -1.49 -18.01
CA ILE A 50 6.43 -2.34 -18.66
C ILE A 50 7.50 -2.83 -17.67
N PHE A 51 7.86 -1.99 -16.69
CA PHE A 51 8.93 -2.29 -15.72
C PHE A 51 8.44 -2.44 -14.28
N ARG A 52 7.23 -1.98 -13.97
CA ARG A 52 6.73 -1.82 -12.59
C ARG A 52 5.23 -2.06 -12.54
N THR A 53 4.77 -2.64 -11.43
CA THR A 53 3.33 -2.75 -11.12
C THR A 53 3.00 -1.73 -10.03
N LEU A 54 1.99 -0.91 -10.26
CA LEU A 54 1.58 0.15 -9.35
C LEU A 54 0.20 -0.17 -8.76
N LEU A 55 0.06 0.07 -7.46
CA LEU A 55 -1.20 0.13 -6.74
C LEU A 55 -1.58 1.59 -6.58
N VAL A 56 -2.65 2.00 -7.26
CA VAL A 56 -3.16 3.37 -7.14
C VAL A 56 -4.35 3.34 -6.19
N LEU A 57 -4.24 4.07 -5.08
CA LEU A 57 -5.29 4.23 -4.07
C LEU A 57 -6.00 5.56 -4.28
N SER A 58 -7.29 5.53 -4.57
CA SER A 58 -8.15 6.71 -4.73
C SER A 58 -9.03 6.86 -3.50
N TYR A 59 -8.91 7.97 -2.79
CA TYR A 59 -9.69 8.21 -1.58
C TYR A 59 -11.18 8.49 -1.90
N SER A 60 -12.12 7.81 -1.22
CA SER A 60 -13.55 8.08 -1.38
C SER A 60 -13.91 9.42 -0.72
N GLY A 61 -13.77 10.50 -1.47
CA GLY A 61 -14.10 11.86 -1.02
C GLY A 61 -13.29 12.98 -1.66
N GLY A 62 -12.34 12.68 -2.56
CA GLY A 62 -11.55 13.71 -3.23
C GLY A 62 -10.87 13.25 -4.53
N THR A 63 -10.13 14.16 -5.15
CA THR A 63 -9.33 13.93 -6.38
C THR A 63 -7.92 13.40 -6.10
N ALA A 64 -7.57 13.17 -4.83
CA ALA A 64 -6.24 12.71 -4.44
C ALA A 64 -6.13 11.18 -4.64
N SER A 65 -5.08 10.79 -5.36
CA SER A 65 -4.67 9.40 -5.53
C SER A 65 -3.23 9.21 -5.10
N TYR A 66 -2.95 8.11 -4.42
CA TYR A 66 -1.60 7.73 -4.02
C TYR A 66 -1.13 6.54 -4.84
N GLU A 67 0.06 6.65 -5.42
CA GLU A 67 0.67 5.60 -6.24
C GLU A 67 1.73 4.87 -5.42
N LEU A 68 1.52 3.59 -5.19
CA LEU A 68 2.42 2.72 -4.43
C LEU A 68 2.97 1.63 -5.35
N GLU A 69 4.25 1.30 -5.21
CA GLU A 69 4.86 0.28 -6.08
C GLU A 69 4.70 -1.12 -5.50
N ILE A 70 4.11 -2.04 -6.26
CA ILE A 70 4.06 -3.45 -5.89
C ILE A 70 5.36 -4.12 -6.37
N LYS A 71 6.10 -4.70 -5.42
CA LYS A 71 7.29 -5.49 -5.66
C LYS A 71 7.12 -6.90 -5.13
N LYS A 72 7.81 -7.84 -5.76
CA LYS A 72 8.02 -9.18 -5.22
C LYS A 72 9.42 -9.26 -4.63
N VAL A 73 9.52 -9.40 -3.31
CA VAL A 73 10.79 -9.56 -2.60
C VAL A 73 10.86 -11.02 -2.12
N GLY A 74 11.71 -11.81 -2.79
CA GLY A 74 11.75 -13.26 -2.58
C GLY A 74 10.41 -13.93 -2.94
N ASN A 75 9.78 -14.58 -1.97
CA ASN A 75 8.45 -15.21 -2.13
C ASN A 75 7.29 -14.34 -1.66
N LYS A 76 7.54 -13.11 -1.21
CA LYS A 76 6.51 -12.23 -0.66
C LYS A 76 6.16 -11.10 -1.62
N ILE A 77 4.89 -10.74 -1.64
CA ILE A 77 4.41 -9.52 -2.32
C ILE A 77 4.45 -8.39 -1.29
N THR A 78 5.11 -7.30 -1.66
CA THR A 78 5.30 -6.11 -0.83
C THR A 78 4.86 -4.87 -1.58
N ILE A 79 4.15 -3.97 -0.89
CA ILE A 79 3.76 -2.66 -1.42
C ILE A 79 4.71 -1.63 -0.83
N VAL A 80 5.58 -1.05 -1.65
CA VAL A 80 6.63 -0.12 -1.21
C VAL A 80 6.05 1.28 -1.08
N LEU A 81 6.24 1.88 0.09
CA LEU A 81 5.87 3.27 0.39
C LEU A 81 7.07 4.18 0.23
N ASP A 82 8.21 3.76 0.80
CA ASP A 82 9.46 4.49 0.66
C ASP A 82 10.62 3.50 0.52
N GLY A 83 11.34 3.62 -0.59
CA GLY A 83 12.47 2.75 -0.90
C GLY A 83 13.77 3.14 -0.19
N ALA A 84 13.90 4.37 0.31
CA ALA A 84 15.11 4.84 0.99
C ALA A 84 15.16 4.36 2.44
N CYS A 85 14.01 4.37 3.12
CA CYS A 85 13.83 3.93 4.50
C CYS A 85 13.28 2.50 4.62
N ASN A 86 13.10 1.79 3.51
CA ASN A 86 12.53 0.45 3.46
C ASN A 86 11.17 0.37 4.17
N PHE A 87 10.28 1.33 3.89
CA PHE A 87 8.90 1.26 4.34
C PHE A 87 8.04 0.54 3.33
N PHE A 88 7.36 -0.51 3.79
CA PHE A 88 6.53 -1.32 2.92
C PHE A 88 5.39 -1.97 3.70
N TYR A 89 4.30 -2.28 3.00
CA TYR A 89 3.33 -3.24 3.48
C TYR A 89 3.69 -4.64 3.00
N GLU A 90 3.73 -5.60 3.92
CA GLU A 90 3.97 -7.01 3.62
C GLU A 90 2.65 -7.78 3.63
N LYS A 91 2.39 -8.61 2.61
CA LYS A 91 1.20 -9.45 2.56
C LYS A 91 1.20 -10.47 3.72
N ILE A 92 0.11 -10.51 4.48
CA ILE A 92 -0.08 -11.44 5.61
C ILE A 92 -1.11 -12.54 5.31
N GLU A 93 -2.09 -12.27 4.44
CA GLU A 93 -3.12 -13.25 4.02
C GLU A 93 -3.66 -12.90 2.63
#